data_AF-A0A179U8Z3-F1
#
_entry.id   AF-A0A179U8Z3-F1
#
_cell.length_a   1.000
_cell.length_b   1.000
_cell.length_c   1.000
_cell.angle_alpha   90.00
_cell.angle_beta   90.00
_cell.angle_gamma   90.00
#
_symmetry.space_group_name_H-M   'P 1'
#
loop_
_entity.id
_entity.type
_entity.pdbx_description
1 polymer ?
#
loop_
_entity_poly.entity_id
_entity_poly.type
_entity_poly.pdbx_seq_one_letter_code
_entity_poly.pdbx_strand_id
1 'polypeptide(L)'
;MIEEHHISNFDPGSFFMLHDYDDSGVWTVDEVRRTYGLDDKSNAHLAEERKQQILKEIFSIFDPQKTGVISQHEWMRLSREGKRLPDFGTGPGHHGDLEYEYEIHHFEKYHGDGATEEDLTHPEDIEHFRQHDHAEDAQIRLANLQKMVIVETNIPAKFLKSPSA
;
A
#
# COMPACT_ATOMS: atom_id res chain seq x y z
N MET A 1 2.29 -11.20 -7.68
CA MET A 1 2.97 -12.08 -6.70
C MET A 1 4.24 -12.80 -7.21
N ILE A 2 4.36 -13.30 -8.47
CA ILE A 2 5.59 -14.02 -8.92
C ILE A 2 6.75 -13.07 -9.32
N GLU A 3 6.47 -11.79 -9.60
CA GLU A 3 7.46 -10.79 -10.03
C GLU A 3 7.70 -9.71 -8.95
N GLU A 4 7.81 -10.06 -7.67
CA GLU A 4 7.96 -9.07 -6.60
C GLU A 4 9.37 -9.13 -5.99
N HIS A 5 10.05 -7.96 -5.97
CA HIS A 5 11.31 -7.62 -5.27
C HIS A 5 12.67 -8.05 -5.86
N HIS A 6 12.86 -8.23 -7.17
CA HIS A 6 14.19 -8.58 -7.74
C HIS A 6 14.88 -9.82 -7.11
N ILE A 7 14.16 -10.60 -6.30
CA ILE A 7 14.62 -11.78 -5.60
C ILE A 7 14.00 -12.96 -6.33
N SER A 8 14.76 -13.49 -7.29
CA SER A 8 14.34 -14.61 -8.14
C SER A 8 14.01 -15.90 -7.37
N ASN A 9 14.39 -15.97 -6.09
CA ASN A 9 14.13 -17.08 -5.18
C ASN A 9 13.71 -16.56 -3.78
N PHE A 10 12.47 -16.07 -3.64
CA PHE A 10 11.91 -15.92 -2.29
C PHE A 10 11.69 -17.31 -1.70
N ASP A 11 12.43 -17.66 -0.66
CA ASP A 11 12.02 -18.78 0.18
C ASP A 11 10.76 -18.36 0.97
N PRO A 12 9.85 -19.29 1.29
CA PRO A 12 8.59 -18.94 1.95
C PRO A 12 8.79 -18.16 3.25
N GLY A 13 9.88 -18.39 4.00
CA GLY A 13 10.13 -17.70 5.26
C GLY A 13 10.41 -16.22 5.05
N SER A 14 11.29 -15.90 4.11
CA SER A 14 11.57 -14.51 3.76
C SER A 14 10.31 -13.80 3.25
N PHE A 15 9.46 -14.48 2.45
CA PHE A 15 8.23 -13.86 1.93
C PHE A 15 7.26 -13.55 3.06
N PHE A 16 7.14 -14.46 4.02
CA PHE A 16 6.33 -14.26 5.21
C PHE A 16 6.76 -13.00 5.96
N MET A 17 8.06 -12.89 6.25
CA MET A 17 8.62 -11.80 7.04
C MET A 17 8.47 -10.43 6.35
N LEU A 18 8.60 -10.36 5.02
CA LEU A 18 8.41 -9.09 4.32
C LEU A 18 6.99 -8.53 4.41
N HIS A 19 5.98 -9.40 4.60
CA HIS A 19 4.57 -9.01 4.61
C HIS A 19 3.93 -9.15 6.00
N ASP A 20 4.76 -9.41 7.01
CA ASP A 20 4.44 -9.29 8.43
C ASP A 20 4.81 -7.85 8.84
N TYR A 21 3.91 -6.91 8.53
CA TYR A 21 4.24 -5.49 8.51
C TYR A 21 4.47 -4.90 9.91
N ASP A 22 3.98 -5.59 10.95
CA ASP A 22 4.15 -5.22 12.34
C ASP A 22 5.09 -6.16 13.13
N ASP A 23 5.74 -7.11 12.44
CA ASP A 23 6.69 -8.09 13.01
C ASP A 23 6.05 -8.92 14.14
N SER A 24 4.77 -9.25 14.02
CA SER A 24 3.99 -9.99 15.03
C SER A 24 4.12 -11.51 14.90
N GLY A 25 4.70 -12.01 13.82
CA GLY A 25 4.84 -13.43 13.50
C GLY A 25 3.57 -14.07 12.92
N VAL A 26 2.56 -13.26 12.61
CA VAL A 26 1.27 -13.68 12.05
C VAL A 26 0.82 -12.69 10.99
N TRP A 27 0.13 -13.14 9.95
CA TRP A 27 -0.62 -12.23 9.09
C TRP A 27 -2.07 -12.15 9.55
N THR A 28 -2.49 -10.94 9.87
CA THR A 28 -3.88 -10.57 10.14
C THR A 28 -4.67 -10.42 8.83
N VAL A 29 -6.00 -10.25 8.97
CA VAL A 29 -6.86 -9.94 7.82
C VAL A 29 -6.36 -8.69 7.10
N ASP A 30 -5.98 -7.65 7.84
CA ASP A 30 -5.56 -6.37 7.26
C ASP A 30 -4.23 -6.49 6.51
N GLU A 31 -3.31 -7.29 7.00
CA GLU A 31 -2.04 -7.55 6.30
C GLU A 31 -2.26 -8.38 5.04
N VAL A 32 -3.17 -9.36 5.05
CA VAL A 32 -3.56 -10.07 3.82
C VAL A 32 -4.23 -9.12 2.83
N ARG A 33 -5.10 -8.21 3.29
CA ARG A 33 -5.71 -7.18 2.43
C ARG A 33 -4.65 -6.28 1.81
N ARG A 34 -3.66 -5.85 2.60
CA ARG A 34 -2.55 -5.02 2.17
C ARG A 34 -1.64 -5.73 1.16
N THR A 35 -1.23 -6.96 1.45
CA THR A 35 -0.43 -7.81 0.55
C THR A 35 -1.11 -8.02 -0.80
N TYR A 36 -2.44 -8.10 -0.85
CA TYR A 36 -3.18 -8.19 -2.12
C TYR A 36 -3.62 -6.83 -2.70
N GLY A 37 -3.27 -5.72 -2.05
CA GLY A 37 -3.63 -4.37 -2.50
C GLY A 37 -5.14 -4.16 -2.54
N LEU A 38 -5.93 -4.90 -1.74
CA LEU A 38 -7.39 -4.93 -1.84
C LEU A 38 -8.03 -3.56 -1.56
N ASP A 39 -7.36 -2.72 -0.77
CA ASP A 39 -7.81 -1.37 -0.44
C ASP A 39 -7.03 -0.26 -1.15
N ASP A 40 -6.14 -0.65 -2.07
CA ASP A 40 -5.44 0.32 -2.90
C ASP A 40 -6.40 1.00 -3.90
N LYS A 41 -6.07 2.25 -4.28
CA LYS A 41 -6.87 3.04 -5.24
C LYS A 41 -6.99 2.35 -6.59
N SER A 42 -5.97 1.63 -7.06
CA SER A 42 -6.02 0.86 -8.31
C SER A 42 -7.11 -0.21 -8.28
N ASN A 43 -7.42 -0.74 -7.09
CA ASN A 43 -8.45 -1.74 -6.83
C ASN A 43 -9.77 -1.14 -6.31
N ALA A 44 -9.98 0.18 -6.40
CA ALA A 44 -11.22 0.83 -5.98
C ALA A 44 -12.47 0.34 -6.72
N HIS A 45 -12.28 -0.31 -7.88
CA HIS A 45 -13.34 -0.94 -8.67
C HIS A 45 -13.82 -2.29 -8.09
N LEU A 46 -13.06 -2.91 -7.18
CA LEU A 46 -13.43 -4.17 -6.53
C LEU A 46 -14.49 -3.93 -5.46
N ALA A 47 -15.63 -4.60 -5.61
CA ALA A 47 -16.67 -4.62 -4.58
C ALA A 47 -16.18 -5.32 -3.30
N GLU A 48 -16.66 -4.89 -2.14
CA GLU A 48 -16.25 -5.45 -0.84
C GLU A 48 -16.55 -6.96 -0.77
N GLU A 49 -17.64 -7.43 -1.38
CA GLU A 49 -17.96 -8.86 -1.45
C GLU A 49 -16.87 -9.67 -2.15
N ARG A 50 -16.24 -9.09 -3.20
CA ARG A 50 -15.12 -9.72 -3.90
C ARG A 50 -13.86 -9.76 -3.03
N LYS A 51 -13.58 -8.67 -2.30
CA LYS A 51 -12.45 -8.62 -1.35
C LYS A 51 -12.61 -9.66 -0.24
N GLN A 52 -13.81 -9.80 0.31
CA GLN A 52 -14.14 -10.82 1.31
C GLN A 52 -14.03 -12.25 0.76
N GLN A 53 -14.41 -12.47 -0.51
CA GLN A 53 -14.21 -13.75 -1.17
C GLN A 53 -12.72 -14.11 -1.27
N ILE A 54 -11.88 -13.17 -1.70
CA ILE A 54 -10.43 -13.34 -1.80
C ILE A 54 -9.84 -13.72 -0.42
N LEU A 55 -10.18 -12.97 0.62
CA LEU A 55 -9.75 -13.27 2.00
C LEU A 55 -10.15 -14.69 2.42
N LYS A 56 -11.41 -15.06 2.20
CA LYS A 56 -11.91 -16.39 2.55
C LYS A 56 -11.13 -17.51 1.85
N GLU A 57 -10.81 -17.34 0.58
CA GLU A 57 -10.03 -18.31 -0.19
C GLU A 57 -8.61 -18.46 0.36
N ILE A 58 -7.93 -17.34 0.68
CA ILE A 58 -6.58 -17.33 1.27
C ILE A 58 -6.57 -18.01 2.63
N PHE A 59 -7.47 -17.61 3.54
CA PHE A 59 -7.55 -18.18 4.89
C PHE A 59 -7.96 -19.65 4.87
N SER A 60 -8.74 -20.11 3.89
CA SER A 60 -9.05 -21.55 3.75
C SER A 60 -7.83 -22.41 3.42
N ILE A 61 -6.79 -21.81 2.84
CA ILE A 61 -5.54 -22.46 2.52
C ILE A 61 -4.61 -22.39 3.72
N PHE A 62 -4.41 -21.19 4.27
CA PHE A 62 -3.32 -20.88 5.20
C PHE A 62 -3.71 -20.76 6.68
N ASP A 63 -5.00 -20.82 7.00
CA ASP A 63 -5.53 -20.92 8.38
C ASP A 63 -6.52 -22.10 8.50
N PRO A 64 -6.05 -23.36 8.33
CA PRO A 64 -6.92 -24.54 8.36
C PRO A 64 -7.60 -24.75 9.72
N GLN A 65 -7.02 -24.25 10.81
CA GLN A 65 -7.60 -24.31 12.16
C GLN A 65 -8.58 -23.16 12.44
N LYS A 66 -8.74 -22.20 11.52
CA LYS A 66 -9.66 -21.06 11.64
C LYS A 66 -9.40 -20.22 12.88
N THR A 67 -8.13 -19.96 13.13
CA THR A 67 -7.67 -19.10 14.24
C THR A 67 -7.95 -17.62 13.98
N GLY A 68 -8.18 -17.24 12.73
CA GLY A 68 -8.38 -15.85 12.30
C GLY A 68 -7.10 -15.15 11.89
N VAL A 69 -5.95 -15.84 11.90
CA VAL A 69 -4.65 -15.33 11.46
C VAL A 69 -3.87 -16.42 10.71
N ILE A 70 -2.92 -16.03 9.87
CA ILE A 70 -1.98 -16.95 9.23
C ILE A 70 -0.67 -16.90 9.99
N SER A 71 -0.37 -17.94 10.78
CA SER A 71 0.90 -18.00 11.51
C SER A 71 2.07 -18.36 10.59
N GLN A 72 3.27 -17.89 10.93
CA GLN A 72 4.51 -18.29 10.24
C GLN A 72 4.66 -19.82 10.19
N HIS A 73 4.31 -20.53 11.26
CA HIS A 73 4.36 -21.99 11.31
C HIS A 73 3.48 -22.65 10.23
N GLU A 74 2.21 -22.29 10.18
CA GLU A 74 1.28 -22.87 9.20
C GLU A 74 1.65 -22.47 7.78
N TRP A 75 2.05 -21.20 7.56
CA TRP A 75 2.58 -20.73 6.30
C TRP A 75 3.74 -21.59 5.81
N MET A 76 4.76 -21.82 6.65
CA MET A 76 5.93 -22.61 6.29
C MET A 76 5.59 -24.08 6.03
N ARG A 77 4.73 -24.67 6.86
CA ARG A 77 4.27 -26.06 6.69
C ARG A 77 3.56 -26.24 5.35
N LEU A 78 2.56 -25.40 5.08
CA LEU A 78 1.73 -25.48 3.88
C LEU A 78 2.50 -25.11 2.61
N SER A 79 3.42 -24.15 2.70
CA SER A 79 4.31 -23.79 1.58
C SER A 79 5.22 -24.94 1.17
N ARG A 80 5.72 -25.74 2.13
CA ARG A 80 6.48 -26.97 1.89
C ARG A 80 5.63 -28.09 1.30
N GLU A 81 4.34 -28.12 1.62
CA GLU A 81 3.35 -29.01 1.01
C GLU A 81 2.93 -28.56 -0.41
N GLY A 82 3.53 -27.49 -0.93
CA GLY A 82 3.28 -26.98 -2.28
C GLY A 82 2.07 -26.05 -2.38
N LYS A 83 1.49 -25.62 -1.26
CA LYS A 83 0.50 -24.54 -1.28
C LYS A 83 1.16 -23.22 -1.71
N ARG A 84 0.39 -22.40 -2.40
CA ARG A 84 0.80 -21.10 -2.95
C ARG A 84 -0.33 -20.11 -2.74
N LEU A 85 0.02 -18.84 -2.62
CA LEU A 85 -0.96 -17.75 -2.70
C LEU A 85 -1.60 -17.76 -4.09
N PRO A 86 -2.94 -17.78 -4.20
CA PRO A 86 -3.61 -17.66 -5.50
C PRO A 86 -3.43 -16.26 -6.08
N ASP A 87 -3.33 -16.17 -7.41
CA ASP A 87 -3.41 -14.90 -8.12
C ASP A 87 -4.88 -14.58 -8.42
N PHE A 88 -5.33 -13.41 -7.95
CA PHE A 88 -6.70 -12.93 -8.16
C PHE A 88 -6.79 -11.79 -9.17
N GLY A 89 -5.68 -11.42 -9.82
CA GLY A 89 -5.62 -10.30 -10.75
C GLY A 89 -5.78 -8.93 -10.08
N THR A 90 -5.46 -8.83 -8.79
CA THR A 90 -5.53 -7.57 -8.02
C THR A 90 -4.26 -6.73 -8.14
N GLY A 91 -3.32 -7.13 -8.99
CA GLY A 91 -2.02 -6.46 -9.13
C GLY A 91 -0.99 -6.96 -8.10
N PRO A 92 0.13 -6.25 -7.96
CA PRO A 92 1.27 -6.69 -7.16
C PRO A 92 1.08 -6.54 -5.64
N GLY A 93 -0.03 -5.97 -5.18
CA GLY A 93 -0.21 -5.68 -3.76
C GLY A 93 0.19 -4.25 -3.38
N HIS A 94 0.40 -4.03 -2.07
CA HIS A 94 0.89 -2.77 -1.52
C HIS A 94 1.89 -3.04 -0.38
N HIS A 95 3.18 -3.02 -0.70
CA HIS A 95 4.31 -3.39 0.15
C HIS A 95 4.80 -2.25 1.05
N GLY A 96 4.61 -0.99 0.66
CA GLY A 96 5.21 0.18 1.32
C GLY A 96 4.33 1.43 1.32
N ASP A 97 4.96 2.60 1.18
CA ASP A 97 4.29 3.86 0.83
C ASP A 97 4.32 4.07 -0.69
N LEU A 98 3.72 5.17 -1.16
CA LEU A 98 3.63 5.46 -2.60
C LEU A 98 5.01 5.52 -3.29
N GLU A 99 6.05 6.03 -2.60
CA GLU A 99 7.40 6.07 -3.13
C GLU A 99 7.97 4.67 -3.32
N TYR A 100 7.87 3.85 -2.28
CA TYR A 100 8.40 2.50 -2.30
C TYR A 100 7.71 1.65 -3.38
N GLU A 101 6.39 1.73 -3.50
CA GLU A 101 5.63 1.04 -4.54
C GLU A 101 6.04 1.46 -5.96
N TYR A 102 6.17 2.77 -6.18
CA TYR A 102 6.58 3.30 -7.48
C TYR A 102 7.98 2.79 -7.85
N GLU A 103 8.91 2.84 -6.90
CA GLU A 103 10.29 2.39 -7.10
C GLU A 103 10.35 0.91 -7.52
N ILE A 104 9.75 0.01 -6.73
CA ILE A 104 9.93 -1.44 -6.91
C ILE A 104 9.03 -2.03 -8.01
N HIS A 105 7.85 -1.47 -8.29
CA HIS A 105 6.91 -2.05 -9.25
C HIS A 105 6.93 -1.39 -10.61
N HIS A 106 7.35 -0.12 -10.68
CA HIS A 106 7.35 0.63 -11.91
C HIS A 106 8.76 1.04 -12.32
N PHE A 107 9.46 1.82 -11.49
CA PHE A 107 10.76 2.37 -11.84
C PHE A 107 11.79 1.28 -12.14
N GLU A 108 11.99 0.33 -11.24
CA GLU A 108 12.91 -0.79 -11.44
C GLU A 108 12.56 -1.64 -12.68
N LYS A 109 11.27 -1.83 -12.95
CA LYS A 109 10.77 -2.67 -14.06
C LYS A 109 10.94 -2.02 -15.43
N TYR A 110 10.75 -0.71 -15.51
CA TYR A 110 10.64 0.01 -16.79
C TYR A 110 11.82 0.93 -17.09
N HIS A 111 12.54 1.41 -16.07
CA HIS A 111 13.54 2.46 -16.17
C HIS A 111 14.93 1.98 -15.69
N GLY A 112 15.01 1.56 -14.42
CA GLY A 112 16.25 1.13 -13.77
C GLY A 112 17.29 2.24 -13.58
N ASP A 113 18.45 1.89 -13.02
CA ASP A 113 19.49 2.82 -12.53
C ASP A 113 20.04 3.84 -13.55
N GLY A 114 19.87 3.59 -14.85
CA GLY A 114 20.41 4.41 -15.92
C GLY A 114 19.45 5.45 -16.50
N ALA A 115 18.20 5.47 -16.04
CA ALA A 115 17.16 6.32 -16.58
C ALA A 115 17.43 7.80 -16.30
N THR A 116 17.13 8.65 -17.28
CA THR A 116 17.11 10.11 -17.12
C THR A 116 15.69 10.60 -16.87
N GLU A 117 15.53 11.85 -16.45
CA GLU A 117 14.22 12.45 -16.23
C GLU A 117 13.35 12.43 -17.50
N GLU A 118 13.98 12.57 -18.67
CA GLU A 118 13.31 12.51 -19.97
C GLU A 118 12.75 11.12 -20.31
N ASP A 119 13.25 10.06 -19.67
CA ASP A 119 12.74 8.69 -19.84
C ASP A 119 11.44 8.45 -19.04
N LEU A 120 11.22 9.21 -17.95
CA LEU A 120 10.12 9.03 -16.99
C LEU A 120 8.79 9.60 -17.49
N THR A 121 8.27 8.99 -18.55
CA THR A 121 7.14 9.49 -19.33
C THR A 121 5.94 8.56 -19.35
N HIS A 122 5.98 7.42 -18.64
CA HIS A 122 4.82 6.55 -18.53
C HIS A 122 3.68 7.25 -17.77
N PRO A 123 2.42 6.89 -18.04
CA PRO A 123 1.28 7.45 -17.30
C PRO A 123 1.43 7.35 -15.77
N GLU A 124 2.01 6.26 -15.29
CA GLU A 124 2.31 6.02 -13.88
C GLU A 124 3.39 6.97 -13.33
N ASP A 125 4.44 7.29 -14.12
CA ASP A 125 5.47 8.28 -13.75
C ASP A 125 4.84 9.67 -13.56
N ILE A 126 4.05 10.08 -14.54
CA ILE A 126 3.39 11.39 -14.56
C ILE A 126 2.45 11.53 -13.37
N GLU A 127 1.66 10.49 -13.09
CA GLU A 127 0.73 10.51 -11.96
C GLU A 127 1.46 10.49 -10.61
N HIS A 128 2.57 9.75 -10.49
CA HIS A 128 3.42 9.76 -9.31
C HIS A 128 3.97 11.17 -9.02
N PHE A 129 4.59 11.83 -10.00
CA PHE A 129 5.10 13.19 -9.85
C PHE A 129 4.02 14.23 -9.59
N ARG A 130 2.85 14.09 -10.22
CA ARG A 130 1.70 14.97 -9.94
C ARG A 130 1.25 14.90 -8.48
N GLN A 131 1.42 13.75 -7.82
CA GLN A 131 1.12 13.61 -6.40
C GLN A 131 2.18 14.30 -5.53
N HIS A 132 3.46 14.23 -5.89
CA HIS A 132 4.53 15.01 -5.27
C HIS A 132 4.28 16.51 -5.34
N ASP A 133 3.99 17.03 -6.53
CA ASP A 133 3.71 18.46 -6.73
C ASP A 133 2.58 18.93 -5.80
N HIS A 134 1.49 18.15 -5.72
CA HIS A 134 0.36 18.47 -4.85
C HIS A 134 0.72 18.42 -3.36
N ALA A 135 1.57 17.47 -2.96
CA ALA A 135 2.05 17.35 -1.59
C ALA A 135 2.97 18.52 -1.21
N GLU A 136 3.90 18.90 -2.10
CA GLU A 136 4.78 20.05 -1.91
C GLU A 136 3.96 21.35 -1.79
N ASP A 137 3.01 21.58 -2.70
CA ASP A 137 2.09 22.70 -2.64
C ASP A 137 1.33 22.78 -1.31
N ALA A 138 0.86 21.63 -0.81
CA ALA A 138 0.18 21.56 0.48
C ALA A 138 1.12 21.89 1.65
N GLN A 139 2.36 21.41 1.60
CA GLN A 139 3.38 21.73 2.60
C GLN A 139 3.75 23.21 2.59
N ILE A 140 3.94 23.82 1.42
CA ILE A 140 4.20 25.26 1.28
C ILE A 140 3.05 26.07 1.87
N ARG A 141 1.79 25.71 1.54
CA ARG A 141 0.60 26.35 2.13
C ARG A 141 0.61 26.24 3.65
N LEU A 142 0.88 25.05 4.19
CA LEU A 142 0.94 24.83 5.63
C LEU A 142 2.04 25.65 6.29
N ALA A 143 3.25 25.65 5.72
CA ALA A 143 4.39 26.42 6.24
C ALA A 143 4.11 27.92 6.25
N ASN A 144 3.39 28.43 5.25
CA ASN A 144 2.95 29.83 5.23
C ASN A 144 1.94 30.13 6.33
N LEU A 145 0.97 29.25 6.58
CA LEU A 145 0.02 29.38 7.68
C LEU A 145 0.72 29.34 9.05
N GLN A 146 1.70 28.47 9.24
CA GLN A 146 2.46 28.34 10.48
C GLN A 146 3.31 29.58 10.81
N LYS A 147 3.67 30.39 9.82
CA LYS A 147 4.35 31.68 10.04
C LYS A 147 3.41 32.77 10.56
N MET A 148 2.09 32.59 10.40
CA MET A 148 1.10 33.57 10.85
C MET A 148 0.87 33.42 12.35
N VAL A 149 0.82 34.55 13.06
CA VAL A 149 0.48 34.55 14.50
C VAL A 149 -0.97 34.10 14.73
N ILE A 150 -1.87 34.48 13.81
CA ILE A 150 -3.29 34.12 13.82
C ILE A 150 -3.71 33.82 12.39
N VAL A 151 -4.37 32.68 12.18
CA VAL A 151 -5.01 32.31 10.91
C VAL A 151 -6.49 32.65 11.01
N GLU A 152 -6.90 33.79 10.45
CA GLU A 152 -8.24 34.35 10.67
C GLU A 152 -9.38 33.41 10.20
N THR A 153 -9.16 32.64 9.15
CA THR A 153 -10.13 31.64 8.65
C THR A 153 -10.41 30.52 9.65
N ASN A 154 -9.49 30.29 10.59
CA ASN A 154 -9.65 29.27 11.63
C ASN A 154 -10.34 29.82 12.88
N ILE A 155 -10.66 31.13 12.94
CA ILE A 155 -11.36 31.74 14.06
C ILE A 155 -12.83 31.27 14.02
N PRO A 156 -13.32 30.55 15.05
CA PRO A 156 -14.72 30.14 15.08
C PRO A 156 -15.67 31.35 15.07
N ALA A 157 -16.79 31.24 14.35
CA ALA A 157 -17.74 32.35 14.12
C ALA A 157 -18.19 33.09 15.39
N LYS A 158 -18.31 32.38 16.53
CA LYS A 158 -18.67 32.97 17.83
C LYS A 158 -17.68 34.00 18.38
N PHE A 159 -16.46 34.06 17.85
CA PHE A 159 -15.42 35.01 18.23
C PHE A 159 -15.26 36.15 17.20
N LEU A 160 -15.95 36.08 16.06
CA LEU A 160 -15.96 37.16 15.09
C LEU A 160 -16.86 38.29 15.59
N LYS A 161 -16.40 39.54 15.46
CA LYS A 161 -17.22 40.70 15.81
C LYS A 161 -18.45 40.72 14.91
N SER A 162 -19.65 40.68 15.51
CA SER A 162 -20.87 40.88 14.74
C SER A 162 -20.82 42.26 14.07
N PRO A 163 -21.17 42.39 12.78
CA PRO A 163 -21.23 43.70 12.15
C PRO A 163 -22.19 44.59 12.94
N SER A 164 -21.71 45.75 13.38
CA SER A 164 -22.57 46.74 14.04
C SER A 164 -23.60 47.24 13.02
N ALA A 165 -24.87 47.16 13.39
CA ALA A 165 -26.01 47.63 12.60
C ALA A 165 -25.98 49.16 12.41
#